data_AF-A0A1B7NTB2-F1
#
_entry.id   AF-A0A1B7NTB2-F1
#
_cell.length_a   1.000
_cell.length_b   1.000
_cell.length_c   1.000
_cell.angle_alpha   90.00
_cell.angle_beta   90.00
_cell.angle_gamma   90.00
#
_symmetry.space_group_name_H-M   'P 1'
#
loop_
_entity.id
_entity.type
_entity.pdbx_description
1 polymer ?
#
loop_
_entity_poly.entity_id
_entity_poly.type
_entity_poly.pdbx_seq_one_letter_code
_entity_poly.pdbx_strand_id
1 'polypeptide(L)'
;MDSDRISPSPGSRRASRLNSNTSEDQTILAYSGKKRDEILRACEAKDVHALASLCISEGGLLHDDLRQAVWPILLGYDPSSDQPTSPEWTSLPVHSDEEQVKLDVNRAFVHYPT
;
A
#
# COMPACT_ATOMS: atom_id res chain seq x y z
N MET A 1 -63.83 29.01 25.83
CA MET A 1 -63.79 27.69 25.13
C MET A 1 -62.57 27.73 24.21
N ASP A 2 -61.35 27.83 24.72
CA ASP A 2 -60.66 26.92 25.65
C ASP A 2 -60.78 25.48 25.22
N SER A 3 -59.71 24.96 24.63
CA SER A 3 -59.18 23.64 24.98
C SER A 3 -57.81 23.45 24.34
N ASP A 4 -56.82 23.41 25.22
CA ASP A 4 -55.46 22.93 25.01
C ASP A 4 -55.40 21.58 24.30
N ARG A 5 -54.40 21.42 23.43
CA ARG A 5 -53.82 20.11 23.12
C ARG A 5 -52.30 20.18 23.20
N ILE A 6 -51.83 19.96 24.43
CA ILE A 6 -50.45 19.55 24.73
C ILE A 6 -50.19 18.22 24.04
N SER A 7 -49.20 18.17 23.15
CA SER A 7 -48.65 16.92 22.60
C SER A 7 -47.31 16.61 23.27
N PRO A 8 -47.05 15.35 23.68
CA PRO A 8 -45.90 15.00 24.51
C PRO A 8 -44.62 14.84 23.70
N SER A 9 -43.51 15.20 24.37
CA SER A 9 -42.12 15.07 23.96
C SER A 9 -41.75 13.66 23.45
N PRO A 10 -40.98 13.53 22.35
CA PRO A 10 -40.33 12.27 22.03
C PRO A 10 -39.11 12.12 22.94
N GLY A 11 -39.18 11.11 23.80
CA GLY A 11 -38.15 10.75 24.75
C GLY A 11 -36.75 10.68 24.13
N SER A 12 -35.81 11.25 24.87
CA SER A 12 -34.37 11.14 24.68
C SER A 12 -33.96 9.68 24.63
N ARG A 13 -33.89 9.11 23.42
CA ARG A 13 -33.15 7.87 23.18
C ARG A 13 -31.67 8.23 23.16
N ARG A 14 -31.08 8.21 24.36
CA ARG A 14 -29.63 8.28 24.57
C ARG A 14 -29.00 7.08 23.87
N ALA A 15 -28.53 7.28 22.64
CA ALA A 15 -27.71 6.31 21.93
C ALA A 15 -26.34 6.26 22.64
N SER A 16 -26.19 5.34 23.59
CA SER A 16 -24.89 4.92 24.08
C SER A 16 -24.25 4.04 23.01
N ARG A 17 -23.61 4.68 22.02
CA ARG A 17 -22.69 4.00 21.11
C ARG A 17 -21.46 4.89 20.91
N LEU A 18 -20.33 4.20 20.84
CA LEU A 18 -19.01 4.65 20.39
C LEU A 18 -18.10 5.18 21.50
N ASN A 19 -17.29 4.29 22.06
CA ASN A 19 -15.97 4.65 22.63
C ASN A 19 -15.03 3.43 22.71
N SER A 20 -15.05 2.55 21.69
CA SER A 20 -14.17 1.35 21.63
C SER A 20 -13.08 1.42 20.56
N ASN A 21 -13.15 2.37 19.61
CA ASN A 21 -12.29 2.32 18.41
C ASN A 21 -10.93 3.02 18.60
N THR A 22 -10.78 3.88 19.61
CA THR A 22 -9.61 4.76 19.72
C THR A 22 -8.33 4.03 20.16
N SER A 23 -8.46 2.98 20.98
CA SER A 23 -7.30 2.24 21.51
C SER A 23 -6.72 1.25 20.51
N GLU A 24 -7.56 0.63 19.68
CA GLU A 24 -7.14 -0.31 18.64
C GLU A 24 -6.42 0.42 17.49
N ASP A 25 -6.96 1.56 17.07
CA ASP A 25 -6.39 2.39 15.99
C ASP A 25 -5.00 2.94 16.35
N GLN A 26 -4.80 3.37 17.61
CA GLN A 26 -3.48 3.78 18.11
C GLN A 26 -2.46 2.64 18.11
N THR A 27 -2.90 1.42 18.42
CA THR A 27 -2.03 0.24 18.48
C THR A 27 -1.56 -0.16 17.06
N ILE A 28 -2.46 -0.08 16.08
CA ILE A 28 -2.17 -0.38 14.67
C ILE A 28 -1.18 0.65 14.09
N LEU A 29 -1.38 1.94 14.37
CA LEU A 29 -0.46 3.00 13.94
C LEU A 29 0.93 2.85 14.57
N ALA A 30 1.00 2.56 15.87
CA ALA A 30 2.25 2.32 16.57
C ALA A 30 2.99 1.09 16.04
N TYR A 31 2.28 -0.01 15.80
CA TYR A 31 2.84 -1.22 15.19
C TYR A 31 3.39 -0.94 13.78
N SER A 32 2.63 -0.22 12.95
CA SER A 32 3.04 0.15 11.59
C SER A 32 4.29 1.01 11.58
N GLY A 33 4.39 1.97 12.51
CA GLY A 33 5.60 2.79 12.69
C GLY A 33 6.82 1.95 13.07
N LYS A 34 6.69 1.08 14.07
CA LYS A 34 7.79 0.20 14.50
C LYS A 34 8.26 -0.73 13.39
N LYS A 35 7.32 -1.37 12.68
CA LYS A 35 7.62 -2.28 11.56
C LYS A 35 8.34 -1.55 10.43
N ARG A 36 7.92 -0.31 10.12
CA ARG A 36 8.62 0.55 9.15
C ARG A 36 10.08 0.76 9.53
N ASP A 37 10.35 1.12 10.78
CA ASP A 37 11.73 1.36 11.23
C ASP A 37 12.59 0.09 11.18
N GLU A 38 12.01 -1.07 11.48
CA GLU A 38 12.69 -2.37 11.34
C GLU A 38 13.04 -2.69 9.89
N ILE A 39 12.12 -2.43 8.95
CA ILE A 39 12.35 -2.61 7.52
C ILE A 39 13.49 -1.70 7.05
N LEU A 40 13.48 -0.42 7.42
CA LEU A 40 14.52 0.53 7.00
C LEU A 40 15.91 0.13 7.50
N ARG A 41 16.01 -0.29 8.78
CA ARG A 41 17.29 -0.81 9.32
C ARG A 41 17.76 -2.06 8.57
N ALA A 42 16.86 -2.97 8.22
CA ALA A 42 17.21 -4.17 7.47
C ALA A 42 17.64 -3.85 6.03
N CYS A 43 17.04 -2.82 5.40
CA CYS A 43 17.48 -2.30 4.10
C CYS A 43 18.90 -1.74 4.17
N GLU A 44 19.21 -0.91 5.16
CA GLU A 44 20.55 -0.35 5.36
C GLU A 44 21.61 -1.45 5.56
N ALA A 45 21.26 -2.48 6.33
CA ALA A 45 22.13 -3.63 6.55
C ALA A 45 22.18 -4.62 5.37
N LYS A 46 21.33 -4.44 4.35
CA LYS A 46 21.07 -5.43 3.27
C LYS A 46 20.79 -6.83 3.82
N ASP A 47 20.09 -6.92 4.97
CA ASP A 47 19.75 -8.18 5.61
C ASP A 47 18.53 -8.83 4.93
N VAL A 48 18.80 -9.64 3.92
CA VAL A 48 17.78 -10.33 3.12
C VAL A 48 16.89 -11.23 3.98
N HIS A 49 17.44 -11.88 5.01
CA HIS A 49 16.67 -12.79 5.86
C HIS A 49 15.69 -12.04 6.76
N ALA A 50 16.14 -10.94 7.37
CA ALA A 50 15.26 -10.07 8.15
C ALA A 50 14.17 -9.44 7.26
N LEU A 51 14.54 -8.97 6.06
CA LEU A 51 13.57 -8.42 5.10
C LEU A 51 12.52 -9.44 4.69
N ALA A 52 12.92 -10.67 4.36
CA ALA A 52 11.97 -11.74 4.03
C ALA A 52 11.00 -12.04 5.18
N SER A 53 11.52 -12.11 6.40
CA SER A 53 10.71 -12.34 7.61
C SER A 53 9.68 -11.21 7.83
N LEU A 54 10.09 -9.95 7.65
CA LEU A 54 9.22 -8.77 7.76
C LEU A 54 8.18 -8.68 6.64
N CYS A 55 8.51 -9.16 5.43
CA CYS A 55 7.58 -9.20 4.30
C CYS A 55 6.50 -10.27 4.45
N ILE A 56 6.83 -11.40 5.08
CA ILE A 56 5.88 -12.50 5.32
C ILE A 56 4.99 -12.23 6.54
N SER A 57 5.45 -11.43 7.50
CA SER A 57 4.67 -11.06 8.67
C SER A 57 3.45 -10.20 8.32
N GLU A 58 2.46 -10.17 9.23
CA GLU A 58 1.16 -9.52 9.02
C GLU A 58 1.27 -8.10 8.43
N GLY A 59 0.45 -7.82 7.42
CA GLY A 59 0.45 -6.57 6.67
C GLY A 59 1.58 -6.42 5.65
N GLY A 60 2.54 -7.36 5.61
CA GLY A 60 3.65 -7.37 4.66
C GLY A 60 4.43 -6.05 4.61
N LEU A 61 4.71 -5.58 3.40
CA LEU A 61 5.27 -4.24 3.18
C LEU A 61 4.14 -3.21 3.16
N LEU A 62 4.15 -2.34 4.17
CA LEU A 62 3.05 -1.43 4.52
C LEU A 62 2.72 -0.43 3.39
N HIS A 63 3.75 0.13 2.75
CA HIS A 63 3.64 1.23 1.79
C HIS A 63 4.57 1.03 0.58
N ASP A 64 4.26 1.68 -0.54
CA ASP A 64 5.00 1.53 -1.80
C ASP A 64 6.44 2.03 -1.72
N ASP A 65 6.71 3.05 -0.92
CA ASP A 65 8.07 3.55 -0.71
C ASP A 65 8.99 2.49 -0.09
N LEU A 66 8.45 1.67 0.83
CA LEU A 66 9.18 0.51 1.37
C LEU A 66 9.37 -0.56 0.31
N ARG A 67 8.38 -0.81 -0.56
CA ARG A 67 8.52 -1.80 -1.66
C ARG A 67 9.61 -1.38 -2.63
N GLN A 68 9.67 -0.11 -2.99
CA GLN A 68 10.71 0.46 -3.85
C GLN A 68 12.11 0.27 -3.26
N ALA A 69 12.27 0.37 -1.93
CA ALA A 69 13.54 0.14 -1.27
C ALA A 69 13.89 -1.35 -1.09
N VAL A 70 12.90 -2.18 -0.72
CA VAL A 70 13.10 -3.58 -0.31
C VAL A 70 13.22 -4.52 -1.50
N TRP A 71 12.37 -4.39 -2.52
CA TRP A 71 12.31 -5.35 -3.63
C TRP A 71 13.61 -5.47 -4.41
N PRO A 72 14.34 -4.39 -4.75
CA PRO A 72 15.63 -4.51 -5.40
C PRO A 72 16.61 -5.38 -4.60
N ILE A 73 16.64 -5.22 -3.27
CA ILE A 73 17.50 -6.01 -2.38
C ILE A 73 17.10 -7.49 -2.41
N LEU A 74 15.80 -7.79 -2.30
CA LEU A 74 15.28 -9.16 -2.32
C LEU A 74 15.50 -9.86 -3.67
N LEU A 75 15.44 -9.11 -4.78
CA LEU A 75 15.67 -9.60 -6.14
C LEU A 75 17.16 -9.69 -6.49
N GLY A 76 18.05 -9.25 -5.59
CA GLY A 76 19.50 -9.21 -5.86
C GLY A 76 19.89 -8.19 -6.93
N TYR A 77 19.06 -7.16 -7.16
CA TYR A 77 19.36 -6.08 -8.09
C TYR A 77 20.43 -5.15 -7.52
N ASP A 78 21.48 -4.90 -8.31
CA ASP A 78 22.54 -3.96 -7.98
C ASP A 78 22.46 -2.74 -8.92
N PRO A 79 22.10 -1.55 -8.42
CA PRO A 79 22.03 -0.35 -9.25
C PRO A 79 23.39 0.06 -9.84
N SER A 80 24.50 -0.43 -9.30
CA SER A 80 25.83 -0.13 -9.83
C SER A 80 26.18 -0.94 -11.08
N SER A 81 25.44 -2.00 -11.40
CA SER A 81 25.65 -2.79 -12.62
C SER A 81 25.02 -2.19 -13.88
N ASP A 82 24.12 -1.23 -13.72
CA ASP A 82 23.43 -0.58 -14.84
C ASP A 82 24.35 0.43 -15.54
N GLN A 83 25.03 -0.05 -16.60
CA GLN A 83 25.72 0.80 -17.54
C GLN A 83 24.80 1.09 -18.74
N PRO A 84 24.47 2.37 -19.03
CA PRO A 84 23.63 2.73 -20.17
C PRO A 84 24.42 2.55 -21.47
N THR A 85 24.51 1.31 -21.93
CA THR A 85 25.23 0.93 -23.15
C THR A 85 24.27 0.58 -24.30
N SER A 86 22.97 0.50 -24.02
CA SER A 86 21.96 0.22 -25.03
C SER A 86 21.65 1.46 -25.87
N PRO A 87 21.45 1.31 -27.18
CA PRO A 87 20.97 2.40 -28.04
C PRO A 87 19.59 2.89 -27.58
N GLU A 88 19.23 4.12 -27.97
CA GLU A 88 17.90 4.67 -27.69
C GLU A 88 16.82 3.73 -28.25
N TRP A 89 15.82 3.38 -27.42
CA TRP A 89 14.83 2.35 -27.77
C TRP A 89 14.05 2.67 -29.07
N THR A 90 13.89 3.96 -29.41
CA THR A 90 13.24 4.44 -30.64
C THR A 90 14.02 4.11 -31.91
N SER A 91 15.31 3.81 -31.79
CA SER A 91 16.17 3.42 -32.92
C SER A 91 16.18 1.91 -33.17
N LEU A 92 15.57 1.12 -32.29
CA LEU A 92 15.47 -0.32 -32.44
C LEU A 92 14.41 -0.71 -33.48
N PRO A 93 14.60 -1.81 -34.22
CA PRO A 93 13.56 -2.34 -35.09
C PRO A 93 12.30 -2.74 -34.31
N VAL A 94 11.15 -2.63 -34.97
CA VAL A 94 9.86 -3.06 -34.43
C VAL A 94 9.90 -4.56 -34.10
N HIS A 95 9.53 -4.92 -32.88
CA HIS A 95 9.41 -6.31 -32.43
C HIS A 95 8.08 -6.92 -32.88
N SER A 96 8.07 -8.23 -33.20
CA SER A 96 6.87 -8.93 -33.67
C SER A 96 5.68 -8.84 -32.71
N ASP A 97 5.99 -8.72 -31.42
CA ASP A 97 5.02 -8.80 -30.35
C ASP A 97 4.49 -7.43 -29.92
N GLU A 98 4.95 -6.32 -30.51
CA GLU A 98 4.53 -4.96 -30.08
C GLU A 98 3.01 -4.77 -30.18
N GLU A 99 2.38 -5.24 -31.27
CA GLU A 99 0.93 -5.16 -31.42
C GLU A 99 0.20 -6.04 -30.40
N GLN A 100 0.78 -7.18 -30.02
CA GLN A 100 0.22 -8.06 -29.00
C GLN A 100 0.32 -7.42 -27.60
N VAL A 101 1.49 -6.87 -27.25
CA VAL A 101 1.70 -6.13 -26.00
C VAL A 101 0.71 -4.97 -25.88
N LYS A 102 0.49 -4.21 -26.96
CA LYS A 102 -0.50 -3.13 -26.98
C LYS A 102 -1.92 -3.62 -26.70
N LEU A 103 -2.33 -4.73 -27.30
CA LEU A 103 -3.65 -5.31 -27.04
C LEU A 103 -3.78 -5.76 -25.58
N ASP A 104 -2.75 -6.40 -25.02
CA ASP A 104 -2.79 -6.92 -23.65
C ASP A 104 -2.73 -5.79 -22.60
N VAL A 105 -1.97 -4.72 -22.86
CA VAL A 105 -1.96 -3.50 -22.03
C VAL A 105 -3.36 -2.86 -22.01
N ASN A 106 -4.00 -2.70 -23.17
CA ASN A 106 -5.35 -2.14 -23.24
C ASN A 106 -6.37 -2.96 -22.45
N ARG A 107 -6.23 -4.29 -22.46
CA ARG A 107 -7.08 -5.21 -21.69
C ARG A 107 -6.80 -5.13 -20.19
N ALA A 108 -5.55 -4.89 -19.79
CA ALA A 108 -5.13 -4.88 -18.39
C ALA A 108 -5.65 -3.67 -17.60
N PHE A 109 -5.99 -2.54 -18.25
CA PHE A 109 -6.48 -1.33 -17.57
C PHE A 109 -7.75 -1.55 -16.73
N VAL A 110 -8.53 -2.59 -16.99
CA VAL A 110 -9.68 -2.97 -16.16
C VAL A 110 -9.29 -3.25 -14.70
N HIS A 111 -8.04 -3.65 -14.44
CA HIS A 111 -7.54 -3.99 -13.11
C HIS A 111 -6.95 -2.81 -12.34
N TYR A 112 -6.82 -1.64 -12.96
CA TYR A 112 -6.27 -0.45 -12.32
C TYR A 112 -7.38 0.53 -11.97
N PRO A 113 -7.30 1.20 -10.80
CA PRO A 113 -8.21 2.28 -10.48
C PRO A 113 -8.16 3.39 -11.56
N THR A 114 -9.33 3.89 -11.94
CA THR A 114 -9.50 5.07 -12.80
C THR A 114 -9.33 6.37 -12.03
#